data_AF-A0A7Y5PY54-F1
#
_entry.id   AF-A0A7Y5PY54-F1
#
_cell.length_a   1.000
_cell.length_b   1.000
_cell.length_c   1.000
_cell.angle_alpha   90.00
_cell.angle_beta   90.00
_cell.angle_gamma   90.00
#
_symmetry.space_group_name_H-M   'P 1'
#
loop_
_entity.id
_entity.type
_entity.pdbx_description
1 polymer ?
#
loop_
_entity_poly.entity_id
_entity_poly.type
_entity_poly.pdbx_seq_one_letter_code
_entity_poly.pdbx_strand_id
1 'polypeptide(L)'
;MSAVGAENGFVAGDALAPQANAPSESGPDAGSQEAPQVARQVIYSAGLRLVVVSTAAAQASVKEIAVACGGWMSESDARSITIRVPAAQFDAALERIALLGEVADRNVRAQDVTEQMLELDIRLENAKRMRERLLAHLEKSTKVEDTLRIEAELGRVTLEIESIEGKLRLLRSQVAMSTIRVDFNRPQPATRDDGGNLPFQWVSRLGDGLVAGSVESRPRQPRIFSSGPRFTPPPQFVRYYSSDDLVEALSADGVRIKLQRVDNFDKGALEFWSKLARTSLVQTRSLAVTDERALGGDRALVRGKREVAGVANGYLLVLARTKDDVYTFEAWGPEASFAPLAEALEKSALSLKP
;
A
#
# COMPACT_ATOMS: atom_id res chain seq x y z
N MET A 1 -8.99 26.37 -55.69
CA MET A 1 -9.61 27.13 -56.80
C MET A 1 -11.06 27.32 -56.42
N SER A 2 -11.39 28.38 -55.68
CA SER A 2 -11.62 29.77 -56.11
C SER A 2 -13.12 30.02 -56.00
N ALA A 3 -13.52 30.65 -54.90
CA ALA A 3 -14.83 31.26 -54.75
C ALA A 3 -14.61 32.76 -54.46
N VAL A 4 -15.03 33.56 -55.45
CA VAL A 4 -15.42 34.97 -55.41
C VAL A 4 -16.51 35.15 -54.32
N GLY A 5 -16.76 36.26 -53.62
CA GLY A 5 -16.35 37.68 -53.60
C GLY A 5 -17.05 38.29 -52.36
N ALA A 6 -16.45 39.25 -51.65
CA ALA A 6 -16.81 40.69 -51.67
C ALA A 6 -18.22 40.96 -51.07
N GLU A 7 -18.49 41.80 -50.08
CA GLU A 7 -17.96 43.14 -49.73
C GLU A 7 -18.50 43.61 -48.35
N ASN A 8 -17.79 44.60 -47.77
CA ASN A 8 -18.23 45.79 -46.98
C ASN A 8 -19.24 45.63 -45.83
N GLY A 9 -19.08 46.25 -44.65
CA GLY A 9 -18.13 47.25 -44.18
C GLY A 9 -18.62 47.92 -42.88
N PHE A 10 -17.77 48.83 -42.39
CA PHE A 10 -18.03 49.91 -41.44
C PHE A 10 -17.87 49.68 -39.93
N VAL A 11 -17.39 50.75 -39.30
CA VAL A 11 -16.58 50.88 -38.09
C VAL A 11 -17.17 51.98 -37.19
N ALA A 12 -16.69 51.99 -35.94
CA ALA A 12 -16.88 52.98 -34.87
C ALA A 12 -18.24 52.91 -34.14
N GLY A 13 -18.35 52.79 -32.82
CA GLY A 13 -17.44 53.11 -31.72
C GLY A 13 -18.01 54.30 -30.95
N ASP A 14 -18.55 54.08 -29.74
CA ASP A 14 -18.37 54.99 -28.60
C ASP A 14 -18.88 54.38 -27.27
N ALA A 15 -18.36 54.94 -26.18
CA ALA A 15 -18.40 54.51 -24.78
C ALA A 15 -19.77 54.62 -24.07
N LEU A 16 -19.93 53.86 -22.97
CA LEU A 16 -20.67 54.27 -21.76
C LEU A 16 -20.38 53.33 -20.58
N ALA A 17 -19.98 53.91 -19.44
CA ALA A 17 -20.06 53.32 -18.11
C ALA A 17 -21.25 53.97 -17.34
N PRO A 18 -21.51 53.61 -16.07
CA PRO A 18 -22.44 52.57 -15.61
C PRO A 18 -23.72 53.16 -14.97
N GLN A 19 -24.83 52.40 -14.95
CA GLN A 19 -26.01 52.68 -14.11
C GLN A 19 -26.49 51.34 -13.52
N ALA A 20 -26.41 51.15 -12.21
CA ALA A 20 -27.32 51.61 -11.16
C ALA A 20 -28.38 50.53 -10.86
N ASN A 21 -28.30 50.06 -9.61
CA ASN A 21 -29.04 48.97 -9.00
C ASN A 21 -30.47 49.42 -8.65
N ALA A 22 -31.49 48.63 -9.00
CA ALA A 22 -32.84 48.68 -8.43
C ALA A 22 -33.51 47.30 -8.56
N PRO A 23 -34.40 46.93 -7.63
CA PRO A 23 -34.51 45.56 -7.12
C PRO A 23 -35.45 44.66 -7.94
N SER A 24 -35.06 43.40 -8.10
CA SER A 24 -35.94 42.35 -8.61
C SER A 24 -36.97 41.97 -7.55
N GLU A 25 -38.24 42.19 -7.89
CA GLU A 25 -39.40 41.68 -7.15
C GLU A 25 -39.35 40.15 -7.06
N SER A 26 -39.53 39.66 -5.84
CA SER A 26 -39.60 38.23 -5.52
C SER A 26 -40.93 37.65 -5.99
N GLY A 27 -40.89 36.85 -7.06
CA GLY A 27 -41.96 35.91 -7.43
C GLY A 27 -41.95 34.69 -6.51
N PRO A 28 -43.10 34.01 -6.31
CA PRO A 28 -43.26 33.02 -5.26
C PRO A 28 -42.43 31.77 -5.51
N ASP A 29 -41.84 31.30 -4.42
CA ASP A 29 -41.06 30.09 -4.21
C ASP A 29 -41.79 28.86 -4.78
N ALA A 30 -41.50 28.52 -6.04
CA ALA A 30 -41.80 27.22 -6.59
C ALA A 30 -40.80 26.26 -5.97
N GLY A 31 -41.23 25.63 -4.87
CA GLY A 31 -40.45 24.71 -4.07
C GLY A 31 -39.58 23.81 -4.94
N SER A 32 -38.27 23.95 -4.77
CA SER A 32 -37.30 22.97 -5.20
C SER A 32 -37.64 21.67 -4.49
N GLN A 33 -38.44 20.82 -5.14
CA GLN A 33 -38.57 19.43 -4.74
C GLN A 33 -37.18 18.83 -4.92
N GLU A 34 -36.41 18.78 -3.82
CA GLU A 34 -35.26 17.91 -3.71
C GLU A 34 -35.75 16.51 -4.04
N ALA A 35 -35.43 16.04 -5.25
CA ALA A 35 -35.63 14.66 -5.63
C ALA A 35 -35.01 13.80 -4.51
N PRO A 36 -35.68 12.72 -4.07
CA PRO A 36 -35.16 11.89 -2.98
C PRO A 36 -33.73 11.50 -3.33
N GLN A 37 -32.76 11.97 -2.56
CA GLN A 37 -31.39 11.55 -2.77
C GLN A 37 -31.35 10.06 -2.47
N VAL A 38 -31.32 9.24 -3.52
CA VAL A 38 -31.17 7.80 -3.40
C VAL A 38 -29.88 7.57 -2.62
N ALA A 39 -30.01 6.99 -1.43
CA ALA A 39 -28.87 6.75 -0.55
C ALA A 39 -27.87 5.86 -1.29
N ARG A 40 -26.69 6.42 -1.57
CA ARG A 40 -25.64 5.73 -2.34
C ARG A 40 -25.27 4.41 -1.69
N GLN A 41 -25.24 3.36 -2.49
CA GLN A 41 -24.84 2.02 -2.09
C GLN A 41 -23.37 1.83 -2.50
N VAL A 42 -22.45 1.92 -1.54
CA VAL A 42 -21.00 1.84 -1.82
C VAL A 42 -20.39 0.66 -1.10
N ILE A 43 -19.65 -0.17 -1.82
CA ILE A 43 -18.82 -1.25 -1.28
C ILE A 43 -17.41 -0.71 -1.05
N TYR A 44 -16.93 -0.79 0.19
CA TYR A 44 -15.56 -0.44 0.54
C TYR A 44 -14.71 -1.69 0.77
N SER A 45 -13.51 -1.67 0.21
CA SER A 45 -12.50 -2.68 0.48
C SER A 45 -11.10 -2.08 0.52
N ALA A 46 -10.22 -2.65 1.35
CA ALA A 46 -8.83 -2.25 1.41
C ALA A 46 -7.87 -3.44 1.48
N GLY A 47 -6.70 -3.26 0.88
CA GLY A 47 -5.51 -4.08 1.08
C GLY A 47 -4.41 -3.23 1.71
N LEU A 48 -3.78 -3.72 2.77
CA LEU A 48 -2.63 -3.11 3.42
C LEU A 48 -1.47 -4.08 3.46
N ARG A 49 -0.28 -3.59 3.15
CA ARG A 49 0.97 -4.28 3.43
C ARG A 49 1.65 -3.56 4.58
N LEU A 50 1.72 -4.23 5.73
CA LEU A 50 2.25 -3.65 6.94
C LEU A 50 3.57 -4.32 7.31
N VAL A 51 4.58 -3.51 7.60
CA VAL A 51 5.87 -3.98 8.09
C VAL A 51 5.90 -3.78 9.60
N VAL A 52 6.04 -4.88 10.32
CA VAL A 52 5.89 -4.95 11.78
C VAL A 52 7.02 -5.75 12.41
N VAL A 53 7.36 -5.43 13.64
CA VAL A 53 8.39 -6.17 14.41
C VAL A 53 7.91 -7.59 14.75
N SER A 54 6.64 -7.75 15.13
CA SER A 54 6.05 -9.04 15.47
C SER A 54 4.72 -9.23 14.74
N THR A 55 4.71 -10.18 13.80
CA THR A 55 3.51 -10.54 13.03
C THR A 55 2.39 -11.03 13.94
N ALA A 56 2.71 -11.88 14.93
CA ALA A 56 1.71 -12.44 15.84
C ALA A 56 1.05 -11.36 16.71
N ALA A 57 1.83 -10.42 17.24
CA ALA A 57 1.30 -9.31 18.04
C ALA A 57 0.45 -8.36 17.18
N ALA A 58 0.89 -8.06 15.95
CA ALA A 58 0.13 -7.25 15.02
C ALA A 58 -1.19 -7.92 14.63
N GLN A 59 -1.19 -9.22 14.34
CA GLN A 59 -2.41 -9.99 14.06
C GLN A 59 -3.39 -9.96 15.24
N ALA A 60 -2.92 -10.13 16.47
CA ALA A 60 -3.77 -10.03 17.65
C ALA A 60 -4.40 -8.62 17.75
N SER A 61 -3.59 -7.57 17.56
CA SER A 61 -4.06 -6.18 17.58
C SER A 61 -5.10 -5.90 16.49
N VAL A 62 -4.91 -6.43 15.28
CA VAL A 62 -5.91 -6.28 14.19
C VAL A 62 -7.23 -6.96 14.55
N LYS A 63 -7.21 -8.12 15.22
CA LYS A 63 -8.44 -8.78 15.70
C LYS A 63 -9.16 -7.93 16.73
N GLU A 64 -8.43 -7.36 17.69
CA GLU A 64 -8.98 -6.46 18.71
C GLU A 64 -9.58 -5.19 18.08
N ILE A 65 -8.90 -4.59 17.12
CA ILE A 65 -9.42 -3.43 16.36
C ILE A 65 -10.71 -3.81 15.64
N ALA A 66 -10.75 -4.97 14.97
CA ALA A 66 -11.95 -5.43 14.28
C ALA A 66 -13.14 -5.55 15.24
N VAL A 67 -12.96 -6.22 16.38
CA VAL A 67 -14.01 -6.37 17.41
C VAL A 67 -14.43 -5.00 17.97
N ALA A 68 -13.48 -4.13 18.27
CA ALA A 68 -13.77 -2.78 18.78
C ALA A 68 -14.55 -1.91 17.78
N CYS A 69 -14.40 -2.16 16.48
CA CYS A 69 -15.15 -1.50 15.42
C CYS A 69 -16.48 -2.22 15.09
N GLY A 70 -16.91 -3.21 15.87
CA GLY A 70 -18.14 -3.99 15.63
C GLY A 70 -18.03 -4.99 14.48
N GLY A 71 -16.81 -5.32 14.09
CA GLY A 71 -16.48 -6.30 13.05
C GLY A 71 -15.96 -7.62 13.60
N TRP A 72 -15.46 -8.46 12.71
CA TRP A 72 -14.86 -9.76 13.06
C TRP A 72 -13.76 -10.15 12.07
N MET A 73 -12.91 -11.08 12.49
CA MET A 73 -11.94 -11.73 11.62
C MET A 73 -12.65 -12.78 10.75
N SER A 74 -12.53 -12.67 9.43
CA SER A 74 -13.09 -13.66 8.50
C SER A 74 -12.09 -14.75 8.15
N GLU A 75 -10.80 -14.40 8.04
CA GLU A 75 -9.73 -15.31 7.64
C GLU A 75 -8.41 -14.86 8.27
N SER A 76 -7.54 -15.81 8.59
CA SER A 76 -6.18 -15.54 9.05
C SER A 76 -5.26 -16.65 8.58
N ASP A 77 -4.10 -16.27 8.08
CA ASP A 77 -2.98 -17.19 7.83
C ASP A 77 -1.77 -16.76 8.69
N ALA A 78 -0.58 -17.33 8.44
CA ALA A 78 0.62 -17.02 9.21
C ALA A 78 1.15 -15.57 9.02
N ARG A 79 0.82 -14.91 7.91
CA ARG A 79 1.34 -13.59 7.51
C ARG A 79 0.27 -12.65 6.96
N SER A 80 -1.00 -12.98 7.10
CA SER A 80 -2.11 -12.16 6.65
C SER A 80 -3.33 -12.38 7.52
N ILE A 81 -4.18 -11.37 7.55
CA ILE A 81 -5.46 -11.40 8.22
C ILE A 81 -6.48 -10.62 7.39
N THR A 82 -7.67 -11.17 7.27
CA THR A 82 -8.81 -10.49 6.64
C THR A 82 -9.87 -10.27 7.70
N ILE A 83 -10.32 -9.03 7.83
CA ILE A 83 -11.38 -8.63 8.74
C ILE A 83 -12.55 -8.03 7.97
N ARG A 84 -13.74 -8.14 8.54
CA ARG A 84 -14.93 -7.44 8.08
C ARG A 84 -15.40 -6.47 9.15
N VAL A 85 -15.64 -5.23 8.77
CA VAL A 85 -16.11 -4.17 9.68
C VAL A 85 -17.32 -3.46 9.07
N PRO A 86 -18.25 -2.92 9.87
CA PRO A 86 -19.33 -2.08 9.37
C PRO A 86 -18.79 -0.95 8.50
N ALA A 87 -19.47 -0.63 7.40
CA ALA A 87 -18.97 0.35 6.43
C ALA A 87 -18.68 1.73 7.06
N ALA A 88 -19.48 2.14 8.04
CA ALA A 88 -19.27 3.39 8.77
C ALA A 88 -17.98 3.41 9.62
N GLN A 89 -17.41 2.25 9.95
CA GLN A 89 -16.19 2.10 10.75
C GLN A 89 -14.96 1.78 9.90
N PHE A 90 -15.10 1.75 8.57
CA PHE A 90 -14.04 1.35 7.66
C PHE A 90 -12.77 2.22 7.80
N ASP A 91 -12.91 3.54 7.70
CA ASP A 91 -11.77 4.46 7.79
C ASP A 91 -11.12 4.43 9.17
N ALA A 92 -11.93 4.40 10.24
CA ALA A 92 -11.43 4.31 11.61
C ALA A 92 -10.64 3.02 11.87
N ALA A 93 -11.15 1.86 11.39
CA ALA A 93 -10.43 0.60 11.48
C ALA A 93 -9.13 0.65 10.68
N LEU A 94 -9.17 1.19 9.47
CA LEU A 94 -8.04 1.29 8.55
C LEU A 94 -6.89 2.13 9.13
N GLU A 95 -7.20 3.30 9.69
CA GLU A 95 -6.20 4.18 10.32
C GLU A 95 -5.62 3.54 11.59
N ARG A 96 -6.44 2.90 12.44
CA ARG A 96 -5.94 2.19 13.62
C ARG A 96 -4.99 1.03 13.27
N ILE A 97 -5.27 0.32 12.18
CA ILE A 97 -4.42 -0.76 11.69
C ILE A 97 -3.10 -0.19 11.14
N ALA A 98 -3.15 0.92 10.42
CA ALA A 98 -1.97 1.58 9.87
C ALA A 98 -0.98 2.01 10.97
N LEU A 99 -1.46 2.32 12.18
CA LEU A 99 -0.61 2.68 13.33
C LEU A 99 0.14 1.50 13.97
N LEU A 100 -0.18 0.25 13.60
CA LEU A 100 0.47 -0.93 14.17
C LEU A 100 1.88 -1.17 13.61
N GLY A 101 2.27 -0.46 12.54
CA GLY A 101 3.58 -0.63 11.89
C GLY A 101 3.78 0.34 10.73
N GLU A 102 4.78 0.07 9.91
CA GLU A 102 5.07 0.88 8.73
C GLU A 102 4.21 0.41 7.54
N VAL A 103 3.42 1.31 6.98
CA VAL A 103 2.61 1.01 5.79
C VAL A 103 3.51 1.00 4.56
N ALA A 104 3.83 -0.19 4.07
CA ALA A 104 4.60 -0.37 2.84
C ALA A 104 3.75 -0.12 1.59
N ASP A 105 2.48 -0.50 1.63
CA ASP A 105 1.53 -0.37 0.53
C ASP A 105 0.09 -0.28 1.06
N ARG A 106 -0.74 0.56 0.42
CA ARG A 106 -2.15 0.75 0.78
C ARG A 106 -2.96 0.93 -0.50
N ASN A 107 -3.95 0.07 -0.68
CA ASN A 107 -4.90 0.15 -1.77
C ASN A 107 -6.31 0.18 -1.20
N VAL A 108 -7.04 1.26 -1.50
CA VAL A 108 -8.43 1.45 -1.06
C VAL A 108 -9.32 1.52 -2.30
N ARG A 109 -10.41 0.76 -2.30
CA ARG A 109 -11.39 0.72 -3.38
C ARG A 109 -12.78 1.03 -2.82
N ALA A 110 -13.45 1.96 -3.48
CA ALA A 110 -14.85 2.26 -3.29
C ALA A 110 -15.58 1.96 -4.61
N GLN A 111 -16.59 1.10 -4.56
CA GLN A 111 -17.39 0.76 -5.73
C GLN A 111 -18.84 1.17 -5.48
N ASP A 112 -19.36 2.10 -6.28
CA ASP A 112 -20.78 2.45 -6.27
C ASP A 112 -21.58 1.37 -7.01
N VAL A 113 -22.51 0.74 -6.30
CA VAL A 113 -23.39 -0.33 -6.80
C VAL A 113 -24.86 0.11 -6.77
N THR A 114 -25.14 1.41 -6.64
CA THR A 114 -26.50 1.96 -6.53
C THR A 114 -27.33 1.60 -7.75
N GLU A 115 -26.82 1.83 -8.96
CA GLU A 115 -27.50 1.51 -10.21
C GLU A 115 -27.70 -0.01 -10.37
N GLN A 116 -26.67 -0.80 -10.04
CA GLN A 116 -26.74 -2.26 -10.12
C GLN A 116 -27.80 -2.84 -9.19
N MET A 117 -27.90 -2.32 -7.96
CA MET A 117 -28.92 -2.76 -7.01
C MET A 117 -30.33 -2.37 -7.46
N LEU A 118 -30.49 -1.13 -7.94
CA LEU A 118 -31.76 -0.65 -8.48
C LEU A 118 -32.22 -1.51 -9.68
N GLU A 119 -31.31 -1.80 -10.60
CA GLU A 119 -31.59 -2.67 -11.76
C GLU A 119 -32.04 -4.07 -11.32
N LEU A 120 -31.33 -4.67 -10.35
CA LEU A 120 -31.70 -5.98 -9.83
C LEU A 120 -33.06 -5.97 -9.11
N ASP A 121 -33.38 -4.92 -8.36
CA ASP A 121 -34.68 -4.77 -7.71
C ASP A 121 -35.81 -4.64 -8.75
N ILE A 122 -35.64 -3.86 -9.82
CA ILE A 122 -36.60 -3.74 -10.93
C ILE A 122 -36.80 -5.10 -11.63
N ARG A 123 -35.70 -5.81 -11.92
CA ARG A 123 -35.76 -7.14 -12.53
C ARG A 123 -36.47 -8.15 -11.63
N LEU A 124 -36.21 -8.11 -10.33
CA LEU A 124 -36.86 -8.97 -9.33
C LEU A 124 -38.37 -8.74 -9.31
N GLU A 125 -38.81 -7.48 -9.28
CA GLU A 125 -40.22 -7.13 -9.27
C GLU A 125 -40.93 -7.62 -10.55
N ASN A 126 -40.31 -7.41 -11.71
CA ASN A 126 -40.85 -7.90 -12.98
C ASN A 126 -40.95 -9.42 -13.03
N ALA A 127 -39.94 -10.15 -12.55
CA ALA A 127 -39.96 -11.61 -12.49
C ALA A 127 -41.04 -12.13 -11.54
N LYS A 128 -41.25 -11.48 -10.38
CA LYS A 128 -42.34 -11.81 -9.45
C LYS A 128 -43.72 -11.61 -10.06
N ARG A 129 -43.95 -10.47 -10.73
CA ARG A 129 -45.19 -10.20 -11.47
C ARG A 129 -45.43 -11.22 -12.59
N MET A 130 -44.38 -11.63 -13.30
CA MET A 130 -44.47 -12.68 -14.32
C MET A 130 -44.89 -14.02 -13.70
N ARG A 131 -44.28 -14.41 -12.58
CA ARG A 131 -44.63 -15.62 -11.85
C ARG A 131 -46.10 -15.62 -11.42
N GLU A 132 -46.59 -14.51 -10.90
CA GLU A 132 -48.01 -14.34 -10.52
C GLU A 132 -48.95 -14.51 -11.71
N ARG A 133 -48.60 -13.94 -12.87
CA ARG A 133 -49.38 -14.13 -14.11
C ARG A 133 -49.38 -15.59 -14.58
N LEU A 134 -48.22 -16.26 -14.52
CA LEU A 134 -48.11 -17.68 -14.86
C LEU A 134 -48.96 -18.56 -13.93
N LEU A 135 -48.96 -18.29 -12.62
CA LEU A 135 -49.82 -18.98 -11.66
C LEU A 135 -51.32 -18.77 -11.97
N ALA A 136 -51.72 -17.53 -12.25
CA ALA A 136 -53.10 -17.23 -12.62
C ALA A 136 -53.55 -17.88 -13.95
N HIS A 137 -52.60 -18.11 -14.88
CA HIS A 137 -52.87 -18.86 -16.11
C HIS A 137 -52.94 -20.37 -15.84
N LEU A 138 -52.08 -20.90 -14.95
CA LEU A 138 -52.07 -22.29 -14.54
C LEU A 138 -53.43 -22.70 -13.93
N GLU A 139 -53.98 -21.86 -13.04
CA GLU A 139 -55.30 -22.07 -12.40
C GLU A 139 -56.46 -22.15 -13.42
N LYS A 140 -56.32 -21.50 -14.58
CA LYS A 140 -57.34 -21.46 -15.63
C LYS A 140 -57.10 -22.51 -16.73
N SER A 141 -55.96 -23.19 -16.71
CA SER A 141 -55.57 -24.15 -17.76
C SER A 141 -56.36 -25.45 -17.62
N THR A 142 -56.98 -25.89 -18.71
CA THR A 142 -57.73 -27.16 -18.77
C THR A 142 -57.07 -28.21 -19.67
N LYS A 143 -56.02 -27.84 -20.41
CA LYS A 143 -55.27 -28.73 -21.31
C LYS A 143 -53.95 -29.14 -20.67
N VAL A 144 -53.66 -30.44 -20.70
CA VAL A 144 -52.45 -31.02 -20.09
C VAL A 144 -51.18 -30.43 -20.71
N GLU A 145 -51.15 -30.23 -22.03
CA GLU A 145 -50.00 -29.65 -22.72
C GLU A 145 -49.72 -28.20 -22.31
N ASP A 146 -50.76 -27.40 -22.07
CA ASP A 146 -50.62 -26.01 -21.65
C ASP A 146 -50.15 -25.94 -20.19
N THR A 147 -50.66 -26.84 -19.33
CA THR A 147 -50.22 -26.98 -17.93
C THR A 147 -48.72 -27.31 -17.85
N LEU A 148 -48.24 -28.31 -18.59
CA LEU A 148 -46.82 -28.70 -18.58
C LEU A 148 -45.90 -27.57 -19.07
N ARG A 149 -46.34 -26.77 -20.06
CA ARG A 149 -45.59 -25.61 -20.55
C ARG A 149 -45.53 -24.49 -19.52
N ILE A 150 -46.64 -24.20 -18.84
CA ILE A 150 -46.69 -23.19 -17.79
C ILE A 150 -45.82 -23.61 -16.61
N GLU A 151 -45.85 -24.89 -16.20
CA GLU A 151 -45.00 -25.42 -15.12
C GLU A 151 -43.51 -25.31 -15.45
N ALA A 152 -43.10 -25.66 -16.68
CA ALA A 152 -41.72 -25.52 -17.12
C ALA A 152 -41.25 -24.06 -17.01
N GLU A 153 -42.10 -23.12 -17.44
CA GLU A 153 -41.75 -21.71 -17.44
C GLU A 153 -41.83 -21.06 -16.05
N LEU A 154 -42.73 -21.55 -15.21
CA LEU A 154 -42.78 -21.22 -13.78
C LEU A 154 -41.49 -21.65 -13.08
N GLY A 155 -40.97 -22.84 -13.41
CA GLY A 155 -39.68 -23.32 -12.94
C GLY A 155 -38.53 -22.39 -13.35
N ARG A 156 -38.48 -21.99 -14.62
CA ARG A 156 -37.47 -21.05 -15.12
C ARG A 156 -37.51 -19.70 -14.40
N VAL A 157 -38.70 -19.09 -14.28
CA VAL A 157 -38.87 -17.79 -13.62
C VAL A 157 -38.54 -17.88 -12.12
N THR A 158 -38.84 -19.00 -11.46
CA THR A 158 -38.50 -19.20 -10.05
C THR A 158 -36.98 -19.24 -9.84
N LEU A 159 -36.25 -19.97 -10.67
CA LEU A 159 -34.78 -19.99 -10.63
C LEU A 159 -34.17 -18.60 -10.91
N GLU A 160 -34.79 -17.83 -11.80
CA GLU A 160 -34.38 -16.46 -12.09
C GLU A 160 -34.56 -15.54 -10.86
N ILE A 161 -35.72 -15.62 -10.19
CA ILE A 161 -35.98 -14.90 -8.94
C ILE A 161 -34.94 -15.26 -7.88
N GLU A 162 -34.70 -16.55 -7.63
CA GLU A 162 -33.73 -17.02 -6.64
C GLU A 162 -32.31 -16.52 -6.93
N SER A 163 -31.92 -16.49 -8.21
CA SER A 163 -30.63 -15.95 -8.64
C SER A 163 -30.51 -14.46 -8.35
N ILE A 164 -31.54 -13.67 -8.68
CA ILE A 164 -31.55 -12.22 -8.45
C ILE A 164 -31.54 -11.91 -6.93
N GLU A 165 -32.36 -12.61 -6.15
CA GLU A 165 -32.40 -12.46 -4.69
C GLU A 165 -31.06 -12.81 -4.04
N GLY A 166 -30.39 -13.86 -4.54
CA GLY A 166 -29.03 -14.22 -4.12
C GLY A 166 -28.02 -13.10 -4.37
N LYS A 167 -28.06 -12.48 -5.56
CA LYS A 167 -27.18 -11.36 -5.93
C LYS A 167 -27.43 -10.13 -5.08
N LEU A 168 -28.70 -9.76 -4.87
CA LEU A 168 -29.08 -8.63 -4.02
C LEU A 168 -28.64 -8.84 -2.57
N ARG A 169 -28.81 -10.04 -2.03
CA ARG A 169 -28.34 -10.37 -0.67
C ARG A 169 -26.82 -10.20 -0.53
N LEU A 170 -26.06 -10.62 -1.53
CA LEU A 170 -24.61 -10.45 -1.54
C LEU A 170 -24.21 -8.97 -1.58
N LEU A 171 -24.79 -8.18 -2.49
CA LEU A 171 -24.51 -6.74 -2.60
C LEU A 171 -24.87 -6.00 -1.31
N ARG A 172 -26.05 -6.27 -0.73
CA ARG A 172 -26.47 -5.68 0.56
C ARG A 172 -25.47 -6.00 1.68
N SER A 173 -24.98 -7.24 1.73
CA SER A 173 -23.95 -7.63 2.70
C SER A 173 -22.63 -6.91 2.48
N GLN A 174 -22.22 -6.69 1.23
CA GLN A 174 -20.98 -5.98 0.88
C GLN A 174 -21.07 -4.46 1.13
N VAL A 175 -22.25 -3.86 0.94
CA VAL A 175 -22.48 -2.45 1.27
C VAL A 175 -22.52 -2.25 2.79
N ALA A 176 -23.15 -3.17 3.53
CA ALA A 176 -23.21 -3.09 4.98
C ALA A 176 -21.84 -3.30 5.65
N MET A 177 -21.00 -4.18 5.09
CA MET A 177 -19.75 -4.63 5.68
C MET A 177 -18.58 -4.50 4.71
N SER A 178 -17.61 -3.68 5.07
CA SER A 178 -16.35 -3.52 4.35
C SER A 178 -15.36 -4.62 4.67
N THR A 179 -14.46 -4.91 3.73
CA THR A 179 -13.42 -5.93 3.88
C THR A 179 -12.05 -5.28 3.90
N ILE A 180 -11.26 -5.56 4.94
CA ILE A 180 -9.87 -5.10 5.04
C ILE A 180 -8.97 -6.34 5.12
N ARG A 181 -8.07 -6.47 4.15
CA ARG A 181 -7.01 -7.47 4.16
C ARG A 181 -5.69 -6.81 4.53
N VAL A 182 -4.97 -7.38 5.48
CA VAL A 182 -3.66 -6.93 5.93
C VAL A 182 -2.67 -8.06 5.71
N ASP A 183 -1.63 -7.82 4.93
CA ASP A 183 -0.49 -8.72 4.75
C ASP A 183 0.72 -8.16 5.53
N PHE A 184 1.30 -8.96 6.42
CA PHE A 184 2.40 -8.59 7.31
C PHE A 184 3.73 -9.08 6.77
N ASN A 185 4.73 -8.21 6.73
CA ASN A 185 6.12 -8.55 6.41
C ASN A 185 6.29 -9.37 5.11
N ARG A 186 5.30 -9.34 4.21
CA ARG A 186 5.36 -10.03 2.92
C ARG A 186 6.28 -9.21 2.03
N PRO A 187 7.47 -9.73 1.66
CA PRO A 187 8.32 -9.04 0.70
C PRO A 187 7.55 -8.96 -0.61
N GLN A 188 7.69 -7.87 -1.33
CA GLN A 188 7.30 -7.88 -2.73
C GLN A 188 8.14 -8.95 -3.42
N PRO A 189 7.54 -9.92 -4.15
CA PRO A 189 8.35 -10.77 -5.01
C PRO A 189 9.15 -9.84 -5.90
N ALA A 190 10.47 -9.98 -5.89
CA ALA A 190 11.32 -9.32 -6.85
C ALA A 190 11.00 -9.93 -8.22
N THR A 191 9.95 -9.44 -8.88
CA THR A 191 9.93 -9.49 -10.33
C THR A 191 11.23 -8.83 -10.78
N ARG A 192 11.87 -9.44 -11.77
CA ARG A 192 13.22 -9.08 -12.22
C ARG A 192 13.34 -7.61 -12.69
N ASP A 193 12.22 -6.89 -12.75
CA ASP A 193 12.06 -5.47 -13.11
C ASP A 193 11.61 -4.52 -11.96
N ASP A 194 11.37 -5.02 -10.74
CA ASP A 194 10.78 -4.20 -9.65
C ASP A 194 11.78 -3.85 -8.53
N GLY A 195 13.07 -3.75 -8.87
CA GLY A 195 13.91 -2.75 -8.21
C GLY A 195 13.43 -1.36 -8.65
N GLY A 196 12.21 -0.99 -8.25
CA GLY A 196 11.32 -0.05 -8.93
C GLY A 196 12.05 1.16 -9.48
N ASN A 197 12.50 1.08 -10.73
CA ASN A 197 13.19 2.09 -11.53
C ASN A 197 13.94 3.19 -10.75
N LEU A 198 14.62 2.85 -9.64
CA LEU A 198 15.40 3.83 -8.91
C LEU A 198 16.70 3.97 -9.69
N PRO A 199 17.04 5.16 -10.21
CA PRO A 199 18.28 5.34 -10.96
C PRO A 199 19.51 5.08 -10.08
N PHE A 200 19.34 5.08 -8.76
CA PHE A 200 20.38 4.87 -7.76
C PHE A 200 20.47 3.39 -7.35
N GLN A 201 21.24 2.62 -8.11
CA GLN A 201 21.44 1.18 -7.89
C GLN A 201 21.98 0.83 -6.50
N TRP A 202 22.71 1.73 -5.84
CA TRP A 202 23.21 1.47 -4.50
C TRP A 202 22.09 1.45 -3.46
N VAL A 203 21.03 2.26 -3.63
CA VAL A 203 19.86 2.30 -2.73
C VAL A 203 19.04 1.02 -2.87
N SER A 204 18.85 0.54 -4.10
CA SER A 204 18.09 -0.68 -4.37
C SER A 204 18.81 -1.94 -3.87
N ARG A 205 20.11 -1.85 -3.56
CA ARG A 205 20.93 -2.93 -2.99
C ARG A 205 21.07 -2.86 -1.45
N LEU A 206 20.50 -1.83 -0.82
CA LEU A 206 20.52 -1.75 0.64
C LEU A 206 19.78 -2.96 1.24
N GLY A 207 20.38 -3.55 2.27
CA GLY A 207 19.82 -4.71 2.95
C GLY A 207 19.77 -6.00 2.10
N ASP A 208 20.48 -6.08 0.96
CA ASP A 208 20.60 -7.34 0.20
C ASP A 208 21.12 -8.49 1.06
N GLY A 209 22.04 -8.17 1.99
CA GLY A 209 22.57 -9.12 2.97
C GLY A 209 21.53 -9.67 3.96
N LEU A 210 20.35 -9.05 4.08
CA LEU A 210 19.22 -9.60 4.85
C LEU A 210 18.41 -10.63 4.05
N VAL A 211 18.38 -10.53 2.71
CA VAL A 211 17.56 -11.42 1.86
C VAL A 211 18.32 -12.72 1.56
N ALA A 212 19.60 -12.57 1.26
CA ALA A 212 20.47 -13.68 0.89
C ALA A 212 21.17 -14.19 2.15
N GLY A 213 20.81 -15.40 2.61
CA GLY A 213 21.70 -16.21 3.46
C GLY A 213 23.03 -16.58 2.78
N SER A 214 23.43 -15.85 1.74
CA SER A 214 24.42 -16.17 0.73
C SER A 214 25.05 -14.88 0.19
N VAL A 215 25.83 -14.19 1.02
CA VAL A 215 27.06 -13.61 0.50
C VAL A 215 28.20 -14.48 0.99
N GLU A 216 28.35 -15.65 0.36
CA GLU A 216 29.61 -16.39 0.32
C GLU A 216 30.41 -15.88 -0.87
N SER A 217 30.89 -14.65 -0.78
CA SER A 217 32.09 -14.33 -1.55
C SER A 217 33.24 -14.94 -0.77
N ARG A 218 33.94 -15.94 -1.33
CA ARG A 218 35.22 -16.39 -0.76
C ARG A 218 36.03 -15.14 -0.40
N PRO A 219 36.62 -15.06 0.80
CA PRO A 219 37.37 -13.89 1.21
C PRO A 219 38.41 -13.58 0.12
N ARG A 220 38.29 -12.42 -0.51
CA ARG A 220 39.25 -12.00 -1.55
C ARG A 220 40.37 -11.27 -0.84
N GLN A 221 41.62 -11.62 -1.19
CA GLN A 221 42.76 -10.91 -0.62
C GLN A 221 42.66 -9.41 -0.92
N PRO A 222 42.90 -8.54 0.08
CA PRO A 222 42.90 -7.10 -0.11
C PRO A 222 43.97 -6.72 -1.15
N ARG A 223 43.66 -5.75 -2.02
CA ARG A 223 44.65 -5.22 -2.96
C ARG A 223 45.72 -4.43 -2.21
N ILE A 224 46.99 -4.65 -2.58
CA ILE A 224 48.20 -4.17 -1.87
C ILE A 224 48.28 -2.61 -1.78
N PHE A 225 47.39 -1.87 -2.45
CA PHE A 225 47.36 -0.40 -2.44
C PHE A 225 45.97 0.23 -2.25
N SER A 226 44.98 -0.50 -1.71
CA SER A 226 43.64 0.09 -1.51
C SER A 226 43.63 1.14 -0.39
N SER A 227 43.09 2.33 -0.68
CA SER A 227 42.97 3.46 0.26
C SER A 227 41.53 3.69 0.68
N GLY A 228 40.73 2.62 0.69
CA GLY A 228 39.29 2.65 0.90
C GLY A 228 38.81 3.34 2.17
N PRO A 229 37.48 3.54 2.27
CA PRO A 229 36.88 4.27 3.38
C PRO A 229 37.27 3.64 4.71
N ARG A 230 37.74 4.49 5.64
CA ARG A 230 38.32 4.03 6.91
C ARG A 230 37.31 4.16 8.03
N PHE A 231 37.16 3.07 8.78
CA PHE A 231 36.42 3.02 10.03
C PHE A 231 37.15 2.09 11.01
N THR A 232 36.86 2.21 12.30
CA THR A 232 37.38 1.33 13.35
C THR A 232 36.33 0.25 13.66
N PRO A 233 36.50 -1.00 13.19
CA PRO A 233 35.57 -2.07 13.50
C PRO A 233 35.63 -2.40 14.99
N PRO A 234 34.53 -2.91 15.58
CA PRO A 234 34.56 -3.41 16.95
C PRO A 234 35.60 -4.54 17.08
N PRO A 235 36.18 -4.78 18.27
CA PRO A 235 37.26 -5.75 18.47
C PRO A 235 36.95 -7.18 18.01
N GLN A 236 35.67 -7.54 17.95
CA GLN A 236 35.17 -8.87 17.58
C GLN A 236 35.06 -9.09 16.06
N PHE A 237 35.40 -8.08 15.25
CA PHE A 237 35.25 -8.13 13.79
C PHE A 237 36.59 -8.26 13.08
N VAL A 238 36.61 -9.10 12.05
CA VAL A 238 37.75 -9.25 11.13
C VAL A 238 37.35 -8.71 9.77
N ARG A 239 38.16 -7.79 9.22
CA ARG A 239 38.00 -7.36 7.81
C ARG A 239 38.47 -8.48 6.90
N TYR A 240 37.61 -8.90 5.99
CA TYR A 240 37.92 -9.96 5.02
C TYR A 240 37.91 -9.46 3.57
N TYR A 241 37.48 -8.21 3.34
CA TYR A 241 37.52 -7.55 2.04
C TYR A 241 37.80 -6.05 2.18
N SER A 242 38.61 -5.51 1.28
CA SER A 242 38.90 -4.07 1.18
C SER A 242 39.26 -3.69 -0.26
N SER A 243 38.55 -2.71 -0.82
CA SER A 243 38.83 -2.00 -2.07
C SER A 243 38.81 -0.48 -1.79
N ASP A 244 38.92 0.35 -2.84
CA ASP A 244 38.88 1.81 -2.69
C ASP A 244 37.49 2.36 -2.32
N ASP A 245 36.44 1.58 -2.56
CA ASP A 245 35.04 1.98 -2.41
C ASP A 245 34.25 1.04 -1.49
N LEU A 246 34.79 -0.11 -1.09
CA LEU A 246 34.08 -1.12 -0.32
C LEU A 246 34.98 -1.79 0.72
N VAL A 247 34.49 -1.90 1.95
CA VAL A 247 35.12 -2.66 3.02
C VAL A 247 34.09 -3.57 3.65
N GLU A 248 34.43 -4.85 3.84
CA GLU A 248 33.58 -5.81 4.52
C GLU A 248 34.28 -6.45 5.72
N ALA A 249 33.52 -6.64 6.81
CA ALA A 249 33.97 -7.30 8.01
C ALA A 249 32.93 -8.28 8.56
N LEU A 250 33.39 -9.27 9.32
CA LEU A 250 32.57 -10.33 9.88
C LEU A 250 32.96 -10.57 11.35
N SER A 251 31.97 -10.76 12.23
CA SER A 251 32.15 -11.31 13.57
C SER A 251 32.01 -12.83 13.55
N ALA A 252 32.62 -13.50 14.53
CA ALA A 252 32.50 -14.96 14.68
C ALA A 252 31.03 -15.42 14.84
N ASP A 253 30.17 -14.57 15.42
CA ASP A 253 28.76 -14.85 15.68
C ASP A 253 27.84 -14.53 14.48
N GLY A 254 28.42 -14.27 13.30
CA GLY A 254 27.70 -14.10 12.05
C GLY A 254 27.19 -12.68 11.76
N VAL A 255 27.58 -11.68 12.55
CA VAL A 255 27.27 -10.27 12.26
C VAL A 255 28.23 -9.73 11.23
N ARG A 256 27.70 -9.09 10.20
CA ARG A 256 28.47 -8.54 9.08
C ARG A 256 28.43 -7.02 9.10
N ILE A 257 29.49 -6.43 8.60
CA ILE A 257 29.59 -5.00 8.32
C ILE A 257 29.96 -4.85 6.85
N LYS A 258 29.30 -3.93 6.16
CA LYS A 258 29.64 -3.45 4.84
C LYS A 258 29.70 -1.94 4.86
N LEU A 259 30.85 -1.40 4.49
CA LEU A 259 31.04 0.03 4.31
C LEU A 259 31.27 0.30 2.82
N GLN A 260 30.41 1.11 2.22
CA GLN A 260 30.52 1.45 0.81
C GLN A 260 30.58 2.98 0.62
N ARG A 261 31.45 3.44 -0.29
CA ARG A 261 31.48 4.81 -0.81
C ARG A 261 30.79 4.83 -2.18
N VAL A 262 29.90 5.78 -2.39
CA VAL A 262 29.21 6.01 -3.67
C VAL A 262 29.14 7.51 -3.97
N ASP A 263 29.05 7.87 -5.25
CA ASP A 263 28.98 9.28 -5.65
C ASP A 263 27.72 9.96 -5.10
N ASN A 264 27.89 11.18 -4.56
CA ASN A 264 26.78 12.05 -4.18
C ASN A 264 26.23 12.78 -5.41
N PHE A 265 25.37 12.10 -6.16
CA PHE A 265 24.76 12.66 -7.37
C PHE A 265 24.04 13.98 -7.09
N ASP A 266 24.31 14.99 -7.92
CA ASP A 266 23.78 16.35 -7.79
C ASP A 266 23.99 17.00 -6.40
N LYS A 267 24.99 16.53 -5.64
CA LYS A 267 25.27 16.97 -4.27
C LYS A 267 24.02 16.89 -3.37
N GLY A 268 23.20 15.86 -3.58
CA GLY A 268 21.94 15.64 -2.89
C GLY A 268 22.03 15.83 -1.37
N ALA A 269 20.96 16.36 -0.79
CA ALA A 269 20.87 16.58 0.66
C ALA A 269 20.84 15.25 1.42
N LEU A 270 21.36 15.25 2.66
CA LEU A 270 21.29 14.07 3.52
C LEU A 270 19.84 13.61 3.72
N GLU A 271 18.92 14.54 3.98
CA GLU A 271 17.50 14.23 4.18
C GLU A 271 16.89 13.46 3.01
N PHE A 272 17.23 13.84 1.77
CA PHE A 272 16.80 13.14 0.57
C PHE A 272 17.30 11.69 0.57
N TRP A 273 18.60 11.49 0.78
CA TRP A 273 19.21 10.16 0.79
C TRP A 273 18.68 9.29 1.94
N SER A 274 18.51 9.86 3.13
CA SER A 274 17.95 9.18 4.30
C SER A 274 16.52 8.72 4.05
N LYS A 275 15.66 9.61 3.53
CA LYS A 275 14.27 9.27 3.20
C LYS A 275 14.22 8.18 2.13
N LEU A 276 15.00 8.32 1.06
CA LEU A 276 15.02 7.35 -0.04
C LEU A 276 15.51 5.96 0.42
N ALA A 277 16.58 5.91 1.22
CA ALA A 277 17.09 4.67 1.80
C ALA A 277 16.06 4.01 2.73
N ARG A 278 15.43 4.78 3.63
CA ARG A 278 14.37 4.30 4.52
C ARG A 278 13.20 3.71 3.73
N THR A 279 12.69 4.44 2.74
CA THR A 279 11.58 3.97 1.88
C THR A 279 11.93 2.66 1.18
N SER A 280 13.14 2.57 0.58
CA SER A 280 13.61 1.34 -0.06
C SER A 280 13.68 0.17 0.93
N LEU A 281 14.24 0.35 2.12
CA LEU A 281 14.36 -0.69 3.14
C LEU A 281 12.99 -1.18 3.64
N VAL A 282 12.05 -0.28 3.90
CA VAL A 282 10.69 -0.66 4.32
C VAL A 282 9.97 -1.41 3.21
N GLN A 283 9.94 -0.86 1.99
CA GLN A 283 9.13 -1.41 0.90
C GLN A 283 9.70 -2.68 0.28
N THR A 284 11.01 -2.71 0.05
CA THR A 284 11.67 -3.78 -0.72
C THR A 284 12.35 -4.82 0.16
N ARG A 285 12.65 -4.49 1.43
CA ARG A 285 13.26 -5.41 2.39
C ARG A 285 12.34 -5.77 3.55
N SER A 286 11.14 -5.19 3.65
CA SER A 286 10.24 -5.41 4.78
C SER A 286 10.95 -5.19 6.12
N LEU A 287 11.80 -4.16 6.19
CA LEU A 287 12.51 -3.81 7.42
C LEU A 287 11.58 -3.05 8.37
N ALA A 288 11.30 -3.62 9.53
CA ALA A 288 10.57 -2.95 10.59
C ALA A 288 11.51 -1.97 11.30
N VAL A 289 11.38 -0.68 11.02
CA VAL A 289 12.22 0.37 11.61
C VAL A 289 11.90 0.50 13.10
N THR A 290 12.94 0.53 13.92
CA THR A 290 12.86 0.63 15.39
C THR A 290 13.54 1.87 15.95
N ASP A 291 14.49 2.45 15.23
CA ASP A 291 15.15 3.72 15.57
C ASP A 291 15.54 4.44 14.28
N GLU A 292 15.24 5.74 14.19
CA GLU A 292 15.58 6.61 13.08
C GLU A 292 15.92 8.00 13.63
N ARG A 293 17.13 8.48 13.38
CA ARG A 293 17.58 9.79 13.89
C ARG A 293 18.78 10.35 13.15
N ALA A 294 18.91 11.68 13.18
CA ALA A 294 20.12 12.37 12.76
C ALA A 294 21.22 12.21 13.84
N LEU A 295 22.45 11.95 13.43
CA LEU A 295 23.60 11.74 14.33
C LEU A 295 24.58 12.93 14.37
N GLY A 296 24.24 14.04 13.70
CA GLY A 296 25.12 15.19 13.53
C GLY A 296 26.24 14.96 12.50
N GLY A 297 26.87 16.04 12.04
CA GLY A 297 27.97 15.97 11.06
C GLY A 297 27.58 15.37 9.71
N ASP A 298 26.39 15.73 9.20
CA ASP A 298 25.80 15.18 7.96
C ASP A 298 25.67 13.64 7.97
N ARG A 299 25.14 13.13 9.09
CA ARG A 299 24.88 11.69 9.29
C ARG A 299 23.47 11.39 9.76
N ALA A 300 22.95 10.27 9.30
CA ALA A 300 21.65 9.73 9.71
C ALA A 300 21.76 8.24 9.98
N LEU A 301 20.93 7.75 10.89
CA LEU A 301 20.85 6.35 11.29
C LEU A 301 19.45 5.82 11.06
N VAL A 302 19.38 4.60 10.54
CA VAL A 302 18.17 3.78 10.48
C VAL A 302 18.53 2.42 11.08
N ARG A 303 17.84 2.01 12.14
CA ARG A 303 17.95 0.67 12.72
C ARG A 303 16.59 0.01 12.66
N GLY A 304 16.58 -1.29 12.40
CA GLY A 304 15.35 -2.06 12.36
C GLY A 304 15.58 -3.55 12.50
N LYS A 305 14.48 -4.29 12.44
CA LYS A 305 14.46 -5.75 12.48
C LYS A 305 13.75 -6.33 11.28
N ARG A 306 14.14 -7.53 10.89
CA ARG A 306 13.48 -8.28 9.84
C ARG A 306 13.48 -9.76 10.16
N GLU A 307 12.36 -10.42 9.95
CA GLU A 307 12.28 -11.88 10.03
C GLU A 307 12.56 -12.51 8.67
N VAL A 308 13.54 -13.41 8.61
CA VAL A 308 13.98 -14.10 7.40
C VAL A 308 13.99 -15.60 7.70
N ALA A 309 13.17 -16.37 6.99
CA ALA A 309 13.02 -17.81 7.21
C ALA A 309 12.78 -18.20 8.70
N GLY A 310 12.00 -17.40 9.43
CA GLY A 310 11.70 -17.63 10.85
C GLY A 310 12.78 -17.14 11.82
N VAL A 311 13.90 -16.60 11.33
CA VAL A 311 14.97 -16.04 12.15
C VAL A 311 14.86 -14.51 12.18
N ALA A 312 14.79 -13.94 13.37
CA ALA A 312 14.88 -12.50 13.56
C ALA A 312 16.31 -12.02 13.28
N ASN A 313 16.45 -11.01 12.43
CA ASN A 313 17.71 -10.37 12.09
C ASN A 313 17.64 -8.89 12.45
N GLY A 314 18.73 -8.38 13.01
CA GLY A 314 18.94 -6.96 13.24
C GLY A 314 19.62 -6.32 12.02
N TYR A 315 19.31 -5.05 11.78
CA TYR A 315 19.91 -4.26 10.73
C TYR A 315 20.16 -2.84 11.22
N LEU A 316 21.31 -2.29 10.85
CA LEU A 316 21.70 -0.90 11.06
C LEU A 316 22.26 -0.35 9.75
N LEU A 317 21.75 0.80 9.34
CA LEU A 317 22.32 1.65 8.31
C LEU A 317 22.70 2.97 8.95
N VAL A 318 23.94 3.39 8.74
CA VAL A 318 24.37 4.77 8.95
C VAL A 318 24.77 5.35 7.60
N LEU A 319 24.11 6.44 7.22
CA LEU A 319 24.48 7.26 6.08
C LEU A 319 25.35 8.40 6.58
N ALA A 320 26.47 8.63 5.91
CA ALA A 320 27.29 9.83 6.09
C ALA A 320 27.52 10.47 4.73
N ARG A 321 27.48 11.80 4.67
CA ARG A 321 27.53 12.53 3.41
C ARG A 321 28.67 13.54 3.40
N THR A 322 29.35 13.65 2.27
CA THR A 322 30.20 14.80 1.91
C THR A 322 29.62 15.53 0.70
N LYS A 323 30.32 16.55 0.23
CA LYS A 323 29.94 17.24 -0.99
C LYS A 323 29.86 16.28 -2.19
N ASP A 324 30.81 15.36 -2.29
CA ASP A 324 31.02 14.56 -3.50
C ASP A 324 30.67 13.07 -3.30
N ASP A 325 30.58 12.60 -2.06
CA ASP A 325 30.32 11.18 -1.74
C ASP A 325 29.19 10.99 -0.72
N VAL A 326 28.53 9.84 -0.82
CA VAL A 326 27.69 9.24 0.22
C VAL A 326 28.35 7.95 0.66
N TYR A 327 28.47 7.79 1.98
CA TYR A 327 28.99 6.58 2.61
C TYR A 327 27.84 5.83 3.28
N THR A 328 27.73 4.54 2.99
CA THR A 328 26.76 3.64 3.62
C THR A 328 27.51 2.67 4.51
N PHE A 329 27.25 2.72 5.82
CA PHE A 329 27.68 1.72 6.77
C PHE A 329 26.48 0.83 7.09
N GLU A 330 26.46 -0.37 6.54
CA GLU A 330 25.46 -1.40 6.82
C GLU A 330 26.03 -2.42 7.81
N ALA A 331 25.27 -2.76 8.84
CA ALA A 331 25.56 -3.89 9.70
C ALA A 331 24.31 -4.75 9.87
N TRP A 332 24.46 -6.08 9.81
CA TRP A 332 23.33 -6.99 9.91
C TRP A 332 23.74 -8.38 10.39
N GLY A 333 22.78 -9.13 10.92
CA GLY A 333 22.98 -10.52 11.33
C GLY A 333 21.85 -11.01 12.22
N PRO A 334 21.96 -12.24 12.76
CA PRO A 334 21.00 -12.79 13.69
C PRO A 334 20.81 -11.83 14.87
N GLU A 335 19.55 -11.55 15.23
CA GLU A 335 19.21 -10.54 16.25
C GLU A 335 19.87 -10.83 17.60
N ALA A 336 20.00 -12.10 17.96
CA ALA A 336 20.66 -12.54 19.20
C ALA A 336 22.14 -12.14 19.27
N SER A 337 22.84 -12.17 18.14
CA SER A 337 24.26 -11.75 18.03
C SER A 337 24.38 -10.24 17.77
N PHE A 338 23.41 -9.66 17.08
CA PHE A 338 23.43 -8.26 16.65
C PHE A 338 23.11 -7.29 17.79
N ALA A 339 22.06 -7.57 18.59
CA ALA A 339 21.58 -6.64 19.61
C ALA A 339 22.65 -6.25 20.65
N PRO A 340 23.48 -7.18 21.18
CA PRO A 340 24.57 -6.83 22.10
C PRO A 340 25.65 -5.92 21.48
N LEU A 341 25.78 -5.95 20.15
CA LEU A 341 26.78 -5.18 19.41
C LEU A 341 26.27 -3.84 18.88
N ALA A 342 24.98 -3.55 19.03
CA ALA A 342 24.33 -2.40 18.40
C ALA A 342 25.01 -1.05 18.72
N GLU A 343 25.37 -0.81 19.99
CA GLU A 343 26.08 0.41 20.39
C GLU A 343 27.52 0.47 19.86
N ALA A 344 28.22 -0.66 19.85
CA ALA A 344 29.59 -0.75 19.34
C ALA A 344 29.63 -0.54 17.82
N LEU A 345 28.64 -1.07 17.10
CA LEU A 345 28.45 -0.87 15.67
C LEU A 345 28.15 0.60 15.34
N GLU A 346 27.31 1.26 16.13
CA GLU A 346 27.01 2.69 15.96
C GLU A 346 28.26 3.56 16.21
N LYS A 347 29.01 3.30 17.28
CA LYS A 347 30.31 3.97 17.54
C LYS A 347 31.31 3.73 16.40
N SER A 348 31.37 2.51 15.89
CA SER A 348 32.19 2.13 14.73
C SER A 348 31.78 2.91 13.49
N ALA A 349 30.48 3.03 13.19
CA ALA A 349 29.98 3.84 12.08
C ALA A 349 30.31 5.33 12.27
N LEU A 350 30.24 5.84 13.51
CA LEU A 350 30.62 7.22 13.81
C LEU A 350 32.12 7.49 13.66
N SER A 351 32.97 6.47 13.77
CA SER A 351 34.40 6.58 13.51
C SER A 351 34.77 6.71 12.02
N LEU A 352 33.78 6.59 11.12
CA LEU A 352 33.97 6.76 9.68
C LEU A 352 34.66 8.10 9.40
N LYS A 353 35.76 8.02 8.64
CA LYS A 353 36.44 9.18 8.07
C LYS A 353 36.07 9.27 6.58
N PRO A 354 35.13 10.17 6.22
CA PRO A 354 34.71 10.36 4.85
C PRO A 354 35.75 11.13 4.01
#